data_AF-A0A9E0IHF8-F1
#
_entry.id   AF-A0A9E0IHF8-F1
#
_cell.length_a   1.000
_cell.length_b   1.000
_cell.length_c   1.000
_cell.angle_alpha   90.00
_cell.angle_beta   90.00
_cell.angle_gamma   90.00
#
_symmetry.space_group_name_H-M   'P 1'
#
loop_
_entity.id
_entity.type
_entity.pdbx_description
1 polymer ?
#
loop_
_entity_poly.entity_id
_entity_poly.type
_entity_poly.pdbx_seq_one_letter_code
_entity_poly.pdbx_strand_id
1 'polypeptide(L)'
;MNKTPVAHIGIALAAIFIVFFMGLSVWYGGRAAWSDASVLRASWLVGQWREGKGPVYTEAQWQQTHDELLAALKLTPQNPQLLDDLGFLNAARADALGAAAAGSPELALQQSLLTTAIGHYRAATVLRPSFPYTWAYLALAKHLKGDNDAELWRAYDMAMRYGSREAGAQPAIAQVGFAHWNGLEAQRKAGMVAMVANAPAKPRAVLLAIAKTYGVALPP
;
A
#
# COMPACT_ATOMS: atom_id res chain seq x y z
N MET A 1 18.96 -69.93 3.32
CA MET A 1 18.58 -69.00 4.41
C MET A 1 17.48 -68.07 3.88
N ASN A 2 16.22 -68.33 4.24
CA ASN A 2 15.09 -67.50 3.81
C ASN A 2 15.11 -66.15 4.55
N LYS A 3 15.18 -65.05 3.80
CA LYS A 3 15.06 -63.70 4.36
C LYS A 3 13.70 -63.57 5.03
N THR A 4 13.70 -63.20 6.30
CA THR A 4 12.55 -63.18 7.19
C THR A 4 11.47 -62.15 6.78
N PRO A 5 10.17 -62.45 6.98
CA PRO A 5 9.05 -61.55 6.65
C PRO A 5 9.10 -60.19 7.35
N VAL A 6 9.81 -60.10 8.49
CA VAL A 6 10.04 -58.86 9.24
C VAL A 6 10.76 -57.79 8.42
N ALA A 7 11.70 -58.18 7.54
CA ALA A 7 12.43 -57.23 6.70
C ALA A 7 11.51 -56.58 5.65
N HIS A 8 10.54 -57.32 5.12
CA HIS A 8 9.57 -56.82 4.13
C HIS A 8 8.58 -55.84 4.79
N ILE A 9 8.17 -56.10 6.03
CA ILE A 9 7.32 -55.19 6.81
C ILE A 9 8.07 -53.89 7.11
N GLY A 10 9.34 -53.96 7.52
CA GLY A 10 10.16 -52.76 7.78
C GLY A 10 10.34 -51.89 6.53
N ILE A 11 10.60 -52.50 5.37
CA ILE A 11 10.70 -51.78 4.09
C ILE A 11 9.37 -51.15 3.70
N ALA A 12 8.24 -51.87 3.86
CA ALA A 12 6.92 -51.33 3.54
C ALA A 12 6.55 -50.12 4.42
N LEU A 13 6.84 -50.19 5.74
CA LEU A 13 6.62 -49.08 6.65
C LEU A 13 7.49 -47.87 6.31
N ALA A 14 8.77 -48.09 5.98
CA ALA A 14 9.67 -47.02 5.54
C ALA A 14 9.19 -46.36 4.25
N ALA A 15 8.70 -47.15 3.27
CA ALA A 15 8.15 -46.64 2.03
C ALA A 15 6.89 -45.79 2.26
N ILE A 16 5.97 -46.24 3.13
CA ILE A 16 4.78 -45.48 3.52
C ILE A 16 5.19 -44.16 4.17
N PHE A 17 6.17 -44.18 5.08
CA PHE A 17 6.65 -42.98 5.74
C PHE A 17 7.23 -41.98 4.73
N ILE A 18 8.08 -42.45 3.80
CA ILE A 18 8.64 -41.59 2.74
C ILE A 18 7.53 -40.98 1.88
N VAL A 19 6.57 -41.78 1.42
CA VAL A 19 5.45 -41.29 0.60
C VAL A 19 4.60 -40.28 1.38
N PHE A 20 4.34 -40.52 2.66
CA PHE A 20 3.60 -39.60 3.52
C PHE A 20 4.33 -38.26 3.69
N PHE A 21 5.63 -38.28 4.00
CA PHE A 21 6.42 -37.05 4.15
C PHE A 21 6.64 -36.32 2.82
N MET A 22 6.78 -37.04 1.70
CA MET A 22 6.79 -36.44 0.36
C MET A 22 5.45 -35.77 0.05
N GLY A 23 4.33 -36.43 0.35
CA GLY A 23 2.99 -35.86 0.19
C GLY A 23 2.79 -34.58 1.01
N LEU A 24 3.22 -34.59 2.28
CA LEU A 24 3.22 -33.38 3.11
C LEU A 24 4.13 -32.29 2.53
N SER A 25 5.33 -32.64 2.08
CA SER A 25 6.28 -31.66 1.53
C SER A 25 5.75 -31.01 0.25
N VAL A 26 5.15 -31.78 -0.67
CA VAL A 26 4.51 -31.24 -1.87
C VAL A 26 3.30 -30.40 -1.52
N TRP A 27 2.49 -30.83 -0.54
CA TRP A 27 1.32 -30.08 -0.10
C TRP A 27 1.70 -28.72 0.51
N TYR A 28 2.62 -28.69 1.47
CA TYR A 28 3.06 -27.45 2.11
C TYR A 28 3.90 -26.60 1.16
N GLY A 29 4.86 -27.19 0.45
CA GLY A 29 5.74 -26.49 -0.48
C GLY A 29 4.99 -25.92 -1.69
N GLY A 30 4.05 -26.68 -2.26
CA GLY A 30 3.22 -26.21 -3.37
C GLY A 30 2.32 -25.05 -2.98
N ARG A 31 1.72 -25.08 -1.79
CA ARG A 31 0.90 -23.95 -1.29
C ARG A 31 1.73 -22.72 -0.98
N ALA A 32 2.93 -22.90 -0.41
CA ALA A 32 3.85 -21.79 -0.16
C ALA A 32 4.32 -21.15 -1.48
N ALA A 33 4.76 -21.95 -2.45
CA ALA A 33 5.21 -21.46 -3.75
C ALA A 33 4.09 -20.72 -4.53
N TRP A 34 2.86 -21.24 -4.49
CA TRP A 34 1.72 -20.54 -5.09
C TRP A 34 1.42 -19.22 -4.39
N SER A 35 1.46 -19.20 -3.05
CA SER A 35 1.29 -17.98 -2.27
C SER A 35 2.33 -16.93 -2.65
N ASP A 36 3.60 -17.30 -2.71
CA ASP A 36 4.69 -16.39 -3.09
C ASP A 36 4.51 -15.84 -4.51
N ALA A 37 4.12 -16.70 -5.46
CA ALA A 37 3.83 -16.28 -6.83
C ALA A 37 2.64 -15.31 -6.90
N SER A 38 1.55 -15.56 -6.16
CA SER A 38 0.41 -14.65 -6.09
C SER A 38 0.76 -13.31 -5.45
N VAL A 39 1.62 -13.31 -4.42
CA VAL A 39 2.10 -12.09 -3.76
C VAL A 39 2.90 -11.23 -4.72
N LEU A 40 3.86 -11.82 -5.42
CA LEU A 40 4.68 -11.09 -6.38
C LEU A 40 3.82 -10.49 -7.48
N ARG A 41 2.84 -11.24 -7.98
CA ARG A 41 1.87 -10.74 -8.97
C ARG A 41 1.04 -9.58 -8.42
N ALA A 42 0.47 -9.74 -7.23
CA ALA A 42 -0.40 -8.74 -6.60
C ALA A 42 0.38 -7.44 -6.29
N SER A 43 1.56 -7.53 -5.67
CA SER A 43 2.40 -6.38 -5.40
C SER A 43 2.92 -5.71 -6.68
N TRP A 44 3.25 -6.48 -7.72
CA TRP A 44 3.61 -5.91 -9.02
C TRP A 44 2.44 -5.13 -9.63
N LEU A 45 1.23 -5.69 -9.60
CA LEU A 45 0.02 -5.05 -10.13
C LEU A 45 -0.32 -3.77 -9.37
N VAL A 46 -0.21 -3.79 -8.03
CA VAL A 46 -0.33 -2.59 -7.19
C VAL A 46 0.69 -1.53 -7.60
N GLY A 47 1.95 -1.92 -7.83
CA GLY A 47 2.99 -1.01 -8.34
C GLY A 47 2.60 -0.35 -9.67
N GLN A 48 2.10 -1.14 -10.62
CA GLN A 48 1.63 -0.61 -11.91
C GLN A 48 0.49 0.40 -11.76
N TRP A 49 -0.48 0.12 -10.87
CA TRP A 49 -1.59 1.04 -10.59
C TRP A 49 -1.11 2.31 -9.91
N ARG A 50 -0.20 2.20 -8.93
CA ARG A 50 0.37 3.35 -8.22
C ARG A 50 1.15 4.28 -9.14
N GLU A 51 1.83 3.73 -10.15
CA GLU A 51 2.57 4.50 -11.15
C GLU A 51 1.70 5.01 -12.31
N GLY A 52 0.41 4.66 -12.36
CA GLY A 52 -0.49 4.98 -13.47
C GLY A 52 -0.10 4.31 -14.79
N LYS A 53 0.66 3.20 -14.73
CA LYS A 53 1.11 2.43 -15.90
C LYS A 53 0.27 1.17 -16.16
N GLY A 54 -0.54 0.76 -15.20
CA GLY A 54 -1.44 -0.38 -15.30
C GLY A 54 -2.81 -0.05 -15.92
N PRO A 55 -3.62 -1.07 -16.25
CA PRO A 55 -5.00 -0.85 -16.66
C PRO A 55 -5.79 -0.21 -15.52
N VAL A 56 -6.81 0.58 -15.86
CA VAL A 56 -7.84 0.97 -14.89
C VAL A 56 -8.43 -0.32 -14.32
N TYR A 57 -8.33 -0.52 -13.01
CA TYR A 57 -8.79 -1.77 -12.41
C TYR A 57 -10.30 -1.86 -12.43
N THR A 58 -10.80 -3.06 -12.70
CA THR A 58 -12.21 -3.39 -12.45
C THR A 58 -12.41 -3.70 -10.97
N GLU A 59 -13.65 -3.64 -10.50
CA GLU A 59 -13.98 -4.07 -9.14
C GLU A 59 -13.54 -5.52 -8.85
N ALA A 60 -13.71 -6.42 -9.83
CA ALA A 60 -13.28 -7.81 -9.72
C ALA A 60 -11.75 -7.93 -9.58
N GLN A 61 -10.99 -7.15 -10.36
CA GLN A 61 -9.52 -7.13 -10.26
C GLN A 61 -9.05 -6.56 -8.92
N TRP A 62 -9.71 -5.50 -8.43
CA TRP A 62 -9.44 -4.95 -7.12
C TRP A 62 -9.68 -6.00 -6.02
N GLN A 63 -10.84 -6.67 -6.06
CA GLN A 63 -11.23 -7.66 -5.06
C GLN A 63 -10.27 -8.84 -5.03
N GLN A 64 -9.93 -9.38 -6.21
CA GLN A 64 -8.97 -10.47 -6.32
C GLN A 64 -7.60 -10.07 -5.74
N THR A 65 -7.09 -8.89 -6.10
CA THR A 65 -5.77 -8.43 -5.62
C THR A 65 -5.78 -8.19 -4.12
N HIS A 66 -6.87 -7.62 -3.60
CA HIS A 66 -7.08 -7.42 -2.17
C HIS A 66 -7.08 -8.75 -1.40
N ASP A 67 -7.79 -9.76 -1.90
CA ASP A 67 -7.87 -11.07 -1.25
C ASP A 67 -6.54 -11.83 -1.30
N GLU A 68 -5.79 -11.73 -2.41
CA GLU A 68 -4.43 -12.26 -2.54
C GLU A 68 -3.48 -11.62 -1.51
N LEU A 69 -3.51 -10.29 -1.36
CA LEU A 69 -2.69 -9.58 -0.38
C LEU A 69 -3.10 -9.89 1.07
N LEU A 70 -4.40 -10.03 1.37
CA LEU A 70 -4.86 -10.43 2.70
C LEU A 70 -4.43 -11.86 3.05
N ALA A 71 -4.52 -12.80 2.10
CA ALA A 71 -4.06 -14.16 2.30
C ALA A 71 -2.55 -14.18 2.60
N ALA A 72 -1.77 -13.36 1.89
CA ALA A 72 -0.34 -13.21 2.12
C ALA A 72 -0.01 -12.58 3.47
N LEU A 73 -0.76 -11.55 3.87
CA LEU A 73 -0.58 -10.88 5.16
C LEU A 73 -0.86 -11.84 6.32
N LYS A 74 -1.82 -12.77 6.18
CA LYS A 74 -2.04 -13.82 7.19
C LYS A 74 -0.82 -14.72 7.40
N LEU A 75 -0.05 -14.98 6.34
CA LEU A 75 1.17 -15.78 6.41
C LEU A 75 2.37 -14.96 6.91
N THR A 76 2.39 -13.66 6.60
CA THR A 76 3.49 -12.73 6.94
C THR A 76 2.95 -11.45 7.59
N PRO A 77 2.41 -11.51 8.83
CA PRO A 77 1.64 -10.40 9.42
C PRO A 77 2.45 -9.12 9.68
N GLN A 78 3.78 -9.22 9.68
CA GLN A 78 4.70 -8.09 9.88
C GLN A 78 5.37 -7.65 8.57
N ASN A 79 4.82 -8.02 7.40
CA ASN A 79 5.33 -7.53 6.13
C ASN A 79 4.79 -6.10 5.87
N PRO A 80 5.63 -5.07 5.96
CA PRO A 80 5.18 -3.70 5.82
C PRO A 80 4.80 -3.34 4.38
N GLN A 81 5.32 -4.07 3.38
CA GLN A 81 4.95 -3.84 1.98
C GLN A 81 3.51 -4.27 1.72
N LEU A 82 3.09 -5.44 2.22
CA LEU A 82 1.72 -5.91 2.07
C LEU A 82 0.71 -4.97 2.74
N LEU A 83 1.07 -4.44 3.91
CA LEU A 83 0.26 -3.42 4.60
C LEU A 83 0.17 -2.13 3.75
N ASP A 84 1.29 -1.65 3.20
CA ASP A 84 1.29 -0.48 2.32
C ASP A 84 0.48 -0.70 1.03
N ASP A 85 0.57 -1.88 0.43
CA ASP A 85 -0.17 -2.27 -0.77
C ASP A 85 -1.69 -2.35 -0.50
N LEU A 86 -2.10 -2.95 0.63
CA LEU A 86 -3.49 -2.97 1.08
C LEU A 86 -4.02 -1.57 1.40
N GLY A 87 -3.19 -0.73 2.02
CA GLY A 87 -3.50 0.68 2.25
C GLY A 87 -3.79 1.40 0.94
N PHE A 88 -2.93 1.19 -0.06
CA PHE A 88 -3.07 1.80 -1.38
C PHE A 88 -4.33 1.33 -2.10
N LEU A 89 -4.61 0.02 -2.14
CA LEU A 89 -5.79 -0.50 -2.80
C LEU A 89 -7.08 0.10 -2.23
N ASN A 90 -7.19 0.15 -0.90
CA ASN A 90 -8.37 0.70 -0.25
C ASN A 90 -8.51 2.21 -0.53
N ALA A 91 -7.43 2.98 -0.43
CA ALA A 91 -7.45 4.41 -0.73
C ALA A 91 -7.78 4.70 -2.20
N ALA A 92 -7.19 3.95 -3.15
CA ALA A 92 -7.48 4.10 -4.57
C ALA A 92 -8.94 3.78 -4.89
N ARG A 93 -9.51 2.71 -4.31
CA ARG A 93 -10.94 2.40 -4.48
C ARG A 93 -11.84 3.47 -3.90
N ALA A 94 -11.47 4.04 -2.74
CA ALA A 94 -12.20 5.15 -2.15
C ALA A 94 -12.18 6.39 -3.04
N ASP A 95 -11.04 6.71 -3.64
CA ASP A 95 -10.87 7.84 -4.56
C ASP A 95 -11.67 7.65 -5.86
N ALA A 96 -11.68 6.42 -6.40
CA ALA A 96 -12.44 6.08 -7.62
C ALA A 96 -13.97 6.22 -7.47
N LEU A 97 -14.50 6.25 -6.24
CA LEU A 97 -15.92 6.54 -5.99
C LEU A 97 -16.25 8.04 -6.21
N GLY A 98 -15.25 8.92 -6.25
CA GLY A 98 -15.40 10.33 -6.50
C GLY A 98 -16.14 11.09 -5.39
N ALA A 99 -16.84 12.16 -5.78
CA ALA A 99 -17.63 12.98 -4.87
C ALA A 99 -18.99 12.30 -4.59
N ALA A 100 -19.02 11.43 -3.58
CA ALA A 100 -20.25 10.79 -3.13
C ALA A 100 -21.18 11.79 -2.41
N ALA A 101 -22.50 11.65 -2.62
CA ALA A 101 -23.49 12.52 -2.00
C ALA A 101 -23.57 12.29 -0.48
N ALA A 102 -23.87 13.36 0.27
CA ALA A 102 -24.08 13.25 1.71
C ALA A 102 -25.19 12.24 2.04
N GLY A 103 -24.89 11.29 2.94
CA GLY A 103 -25.81 10.23 3.35
C GLY A 103 -25.95 9.06 2.37
N SER A 104 -25.19 9.03 1.27
CA SER A 104 -25.27 7.93 0.31
C SER A 104 -24.50 6.67 0.77
N PRO A 105 -24.90 5.47 0.29
CA PRO A 105 -24.14 4.24 0.52
C PRO A 105 -22.69 4.31 0.02
N GLU A 106 -22.45 5.04 -1.07
CA GLU A 106 -21.12 5.24 -1.66
C GLU A 106 -20.22 6.05 -0.72
N LEU A 107 -20.76 7.08 -0.06
CA LEU A 107 -20.02 7.84 0.93
C LEU A 107 -19.66 6.96 2.14
N ALA A 108 -20.60 6.13 2.61
CA ALA A 108 -20.33 5.19 3.70
C ALA A 108 -19.23 4.17 3.31
N LEU A 109 -19.27 3.64 2.09
CA LEU A 109 -18.25 2.74 1.56
C LEU A 109 -16.89 3.45 1.45
N GLN A 110 -16.86 4.67 0.89
CA GLN A 110 -15.65 5.48 0.78
C GLN A 110 -14.99 5.70 2.15
N GLN A 111 -15.79 6.08 3.15
CA GLN A 111 -15.32 6.29 4.52
C GLN A 111 -14.81 5.00 5.18
N SER A 112 -15.46 3.86 4.91
CA SER A 112 -15.01 2.55 5.39
C SER A 112 -13.66 2.16 4.77
N LEU A 113 -13.51 2.29 3.45
CA LEU A 113 -12.27 2.01 2.72
C LEU A 113 -11.12 2.89 3.22
N LEU A 114 -11.34 4.20 3.40
CA LEU A 114 -10.32 5.10 3.93
C LEU A 114 -9.92 4.74 5.37
N THR A 115 -10.87 4.32 6.21
CA THR A 115 -10.58 3.85 7.57
C THR A 115 -9.67 2.62 7.55
N THR A 116 -9.97 1.65 6.68
CA THR A 116 -9.14 0.46 6.47
C THR A 116 -7.75 0.84 5.94
N ALA A 117 -7.67 1.74 4.97
CA ALA A 117 -6.41 2.23 4.41
C ALA A 117 -5.51 2.87 5.48
N ILE A 118 -6.06 3.77 6.29
CA ILE A 118 -5.36 4.43 7.40
C ILE A 118 -4.85 3.38 8.40
N GLY A 119 -5.67 2.39 8.75
CA GLY A 119 -5.25 1.30 9.65
C GLY A 119 -4.01 0.55 9.13
N HIS A 120 -4.02 0.19 7.85
CA HIS A 120 -2.89 -0.48 7.21
C HIS A 120 -1.64 0.41 7.12
N TYR A 121 -1.77 1.65 6.68
CA TYR A 121 -0.65 2.58 6.63
C TYR A 121 -0.07 2.83 8.02
N ARG A 122 -0.91 3.03 9.04
CA ARG A 122 -0.45 3.19 10.43
C ARG A 122 0.39 2.00 10.87
N ALA A 123 -0.06 0.76 10.61
CA ALA A 123 0.72 -0.44 10.91
C ALA A 123 2.05 -0.48 10.13
N ALA A 124 2.03 -0.14 8.83
CA ALA A 124 3.23 -0.09 8.01
C ALA A 124 4.25 0.96 8.49
N THR A 125 3.80 2.12 8.99
CA THR A 125 4.70 3.16 9.52
C THR A 125 5.43 2.74 10.79
N VAL A 126 4.85 1.84 11.60
CA VAL A 126 5.51 1.28 12.79
C VAL A 126 6.68 0.39 12.37
N LEU A 127 6.49 -0.40 11.32
CA LEU A 127 7.49 -1.34 10.81
C LEU A 127 8.57 -0.68 9.94
N ARG A 128 8.25 0.43 9.27
CA ARG A 128 9.17 1.22 8.42
C ARG A 128 9.10 2.72 8.75
N PRO A 129 9.63 3.15 9.90
CA PRO A 129 9.46 4.53 10.38
C PRO A 129 10.14 5.59 9.50
N SER A 130 11.08 5.22 8.64
CA SER A 130 11.77 6.12 7.71
C SER A 130 11.27 6.02 6.27
N PHE A 131 10.28 5.19 5.96
CA PHE A 131 9.85 4.97 4.58
C PHE A 131 8.82 6.05 4.15
N PRO A 132 9.18 6.95 3.23
CA PRO A 132 8.43 8.17 2.99
C PRO A 132 7.05 7.95 2.35
N TYR A 133 6.93 6.94 1.50
CA TYR A 133 5.71 6.65 0.75
C TYR A 133 4.54 6.34 1.69
N THR A 134 4.74 5.46 2.66
CA THR A 134 3.69 5.10 3.64
C THR A 134 3.25 6.32 4.46
N TRP A 135 4.18 7.19 4.87
CA TRP A 135 3.82 8.43 5.57
C TRP A 135 3.03 9.39 4.68
N ALA A 136 3.44 9.56 3.43
CA ALA A 136 2.76 10.43 2.47
C ALA A 136 1.33 9.95 2.20
N TYR A 137 1.15 8.63 2.02
CA TYR A 137 -0.17 8.05 1.79
C TYR A 137 -1.04 7.99 3.05
N LEU A 138 -0.46 7.85 4.25
CA LEU A 138 -1.20 8.01 5.50
C LEU A 138 -1.78 9.42 5.62
N ALA A 139 -0.95 10.45 5.38
CA ALA A 139 -1.41 11.85 5.40
C ALA A 139 -2.51 12.09 4.36
N LEU A 140 -2.33 11.57 3.15
CA LEU A 140 -3.32 11.70 2.08
C LEU A 140 -4.63 10.98 2.41
N ALA A 141 -4.58 9.73 2.88
CA ALA A 141 -5.78 8.98 3.25
C ALA A 141 -6.57 9.67 4.37
N LYS A 142 -5.88 10.23 5.37
CA LYS A 142 -6.52 11.04 6.42
C LYS A 142 -7.14 12.32 5.87
N HIS A 143 -6.43 13.03 4.97
CA HIS A 143 -6.97 14.20 4.30
C HIS A 143 -8.26 13.88 3.52
N LEU A 144 -8.24 12.83 2.69
CA LEU A 144 -9.40 12.36 1.92
C LEU A 144 -10.57 11.94 2.81
N LYS A 145 -10.26 11.36 3.98
CA LYS A 145 -11.27 10.99 4.97
C LYS A 145 -11.93 12.20 5.63
N GLY A 146 -11.24 13.34 5.67
CA GLY A 146 -11.61 14.53 6.43
C GLY A 146 -11.01 14.58 7.85
N ASP A 147 -10.13 13.64 8.20
CA ASP A 147 -9.49 13.54 9.52
C ASP A 147 -8.31 14.53 9.63
N ASN A 148 -8.63 15.82 9.81
CA ASN A 148 -7.65 16.89 9.94
C ASN A 148 -7.13 17.04 11.39
N ASP A 149 -6.50 15.98 11.91
CA ASP A 149 -6.02 15.89 13.29
C ASP A 149 -4.48 15.98 13.39
N ALA A 150 -3.94 15.82 14.61
CA ALA A 150 -2.51 15.82 14.86
C ALA A 150 -1.75 14.68 14.17
N GLU A 151 -2.42 13.54 13.90
CA GLU A 151 -1.78 12.42 13.22
C GLU A 151 -1.59 12.71 11.73
N LEU A 152 -2.53 13.40 11.08
CA LEU A 152 -2.36 13.86 9.70
C LEU A 152 -1.08 14.68 9.58
N TRP A 153 -0.92 15.67 10.46
CA TRP A 153 0.22 16.57 10.41
C TRP A 153 1.54 15.88 10.78
N ARG A 154 1.53 14.96 11.75
CA ARG A 154 2.68 14.11 12.03
C ARG A 154 3.09 13.27 10.82
N ALA A 155 2.12 12.65 10.15
CA ALA A 155 2.38 11.86 8.95
C ALA A 155 2.93 12.72 7.81
N TYR A 156 2.34 13.90 7.61
CA TYR A 156 2.81 14.89 6.64
C TYR A 156 4.25 15.33 6.91
N ASP A 157 4.59 15.66 8.15
CA ASP A 157 5.94 16.11 8.52
C ASP A 157 6.98 14.99 8.33
N MET A 158 6.61 13.74 8.63
CA MET A 158 7.46 12.58 8.37
C MET A 158 7.65 12.32 6.87
N ALA A 159 6.58 12.48 6.08
CA ALA A 159 6.63 12.40 4.62
C ALA A 159 7.52 13.50 4.03
N MET A 160 7.42 14.74 4.52
CA MET A 160 8.30 15.83 4.12
C MET A 160 9.77 15.57 4.49
N ARG A 161 10.01 15.06 5.69
CA ARG A 161 11.36 14.76 6.20
C ARG A 161 12.08 13.73 5.33
N TYR A 162 11.42 12.63 4.98
CA TYR A 162 12.06 11.52 4.26
C TYR A 162 11.79 11.53 2.75
N GLY A 163 10.73 12.21 2.30
CA GLY A 163 10.16 12.07 0.95
C GLY A 163 10.15 13.33 0.10
N SER A 164 10.62 14.47 0.62
CA SER A 164 10.66 15.72 -0.15
C SER A 164 11.54 15.65 -1.41
N ARG A 165 12.42 14.64 -1.54
CA ARG A 165 13.23 14.38 -2.74
C ARG A 165 12.80 13.14 -3.52
N GLU A 166 11.78 12.42 -3.04
CA GLU A 166 11.30 11.18 -3.63
C GLU A 166 10.16 11.46 -4.60
N ALA A 167 10.44 11.40 -5.90
CA ALA A 167 9.49 11.80 -6.95
C ALA A 167 8.11 11.10 -6.84
N GLY A 168 8.07 9.86 -6.36
CA GLY A 168 6.80 9.14 -6.16
C GLY A 168 6.03 9.53 -4.89
N ALA A 169 6.67 10.11 -3.89
CA ALA A 169 6.02 10.57 -2.66
C ALA A 169 5.52 12.02 -2.78
N GLN A 170 6.23 12.86 -3.55
CA GLN A 170 5.93 14.29 -3.71
C GLN A 170 4.48 14.58 -4.12
N PRO A 171 3.81 13.83 -5.01
CA PRO A 171 2.42 14.11 -5.39
C PRO A 171 1.43 13.99 -4.22
N ALA A 172 1.57 12.98 -3.37
CA ALA A 172 0.70 12.81 -2.20
C ALA A 172 0.96 13.90 -1.14
N ILE A 173 2.24 14.24 -0.92
CA ILE A 173 2.64 15.37 -0.07
C ILE A 173 2.04 16.68 -0.62
N ALA A 174 2.15 16.90 -1.92
CA ALA A 174 1.65 18.11 -2.57
C ALA A 174 0.14 18.26 -2.47
N GLN A 175 -0.62 17.18 -2.67
CA GLN A 175 -2.08 17.20 -2.52
C GLN A 175 -2.49 17.66 -1.11
N VAL A 176 -1.94 17.05 -0.07
CA VAL A 176 -2.24 17.43 1.32
C VAL A 176 -1.79 18.87 1.59
N GLY A 177 -0.55 19.22 1.23
CA GLY A 177 0.00 20.54 1.52
C GLY A 177 -0.76 21.67 0.82
N PHE A 178 -1.08 21.51 -0.46
CA PHE A 178 -1.78 22.55 -1.21
C PHE A 178 -3.27 22.64 -0.85
N ALA A 179 -3.93 21.52 -0.54
CA ALA A 179 -5.31 21.55 -0.02
C ALA A 179 -5.46 22.38 1.26
N HIS A 180 -4.40 22.41 2.08
CA HIS A 180 -4.36 23.14 3.34
C HIS A 180 -3.56 24.44 3.28
N TRP A 181 -3.20 24.93 2.09
CA TRP A 181 -2.20 25.98 1.90
C TRP A 181 -2.45 27.22 2.77
N ASN A 182 -3.69 27.71 2.84
CA ASN A 182 -3.99 28.93 3.59
C ASN A 182 -3.79 28.77 5.10
N GLY A 183 -4.02 27.55 5.63
CA GLY A 183 -3.83 27.23 7.05
C GLY A 183 -2.46 26.63 7.40
N LEU A 184 -1.61 26.34 6.42
CA LEU A 184 -0.28 25.79 6.68
C LEU A 184 0.61 26.77 7.44
N GLU A 185 1.30 26.24 8.46
CA GLU A 185 2.39 26.91 9.16
C GLU A 185 3.50 27.33 8.19
N ALA A 186 4.19 28.44 8.52
CA ALA A 186 5.25 29.01 7.68
C ALA A 186 6.35 28.00 7.32
N GLN A 187 6.72 27.13 8.27
CA GLN A 187 7.72 26.09 8.04
C GLN A 187 7.28 25.06 6.98
N ARG A 188 6.02 24.61 7.03
CA ARG A 188 5.48 23.66 6.05
C ARG A 188 5.36 24.30 4.66
N LYS A 189 4.95 25.58 4.58
CA LYS A 189 4.94 26.35 3.33
C LYS A 189 6.34 26.45 2.71
N ALA A 190 7.34 26.82 3.51
CA ALA A 190 8.73 26.90 3.05
C ALA A 190 9.24 25.54 2.57
N GLY A 191 8.92 24.46 3.29
CA GLY A 191 9.23 23.09 2.88
C GLY A 191 8.61 22.72 1.52
N MET A 192 7.34 23.04 1.31
CA MET A 192 6.64 22.80 0.04
C MET A 192 7.27 23.58 -1.13
N VAL A 193 7.57 24.86 -0.94
CA VAL A 193 8.27 25.67 -1.95
C VAL A 193 9.63 25.05 -2.29
N ALA A 194 10.40 24.66 -1.27
CA ALA A 194 11.70 24.02 -1.49
C ALA A 194 11.57 22.66 -2.20
N MET A 195 10.55 21.85 -1.87
CA MET A 195 10.27 20.58 -2.54
C MET A 195 10.01 20.79 -4.03
N VAL A 196 9.15 21.75 -4.39
CA VAL A 196 8.82 22.07 -5.79
C VAL A 196 10.04 22.64 -6.53
N ALA A 197 10.75 23.59 -5.92
CA ALA A 197 11.93 24.22 -6.53
C ALA A 197 13.07 23.22 -6.81
N ASN A 198 13.23 22.20 -5.96
CA ASN A 198 14.26 21.17 -6.12
C ASN A 198 13.84 19.99 -6.99
N ALA A 199 12.55 19.87 -7.35
CA ALA A 199 12.08 18.77 -8.18
C ALA A 199 12.63 18.89 -9.62
N PRO A 200 13.01 17.77 -10.28
CA PRO A 200 13.37 17.78 -11.71
C PRO A 200 12.20 18.26 -12.58
N ALA A 201 12.47 18.65 -13.84
CA ALA A 201 11.49 19.30 -14.70
C ALA A 201 10.14 18.55 -14.81
N LYS A 202 10.16 17.23 -15.03
CA LYS A 202 8.94 16.42 -15.18
C LYS A 202 8.14 16.31 -13.86
N PRO A 203 8.70 15.85 -12.72
CA PRO A 203 7.99 15.89 -11.44
C PRO A 203 7.53 17.30 -11.05
N ARG A 204 8.36 18.33 -11.27
CA ARG A 204 8.00 19.73 -10.96
C ARG A 204 6.73 20.17 -11.69
N ALA A 205 6.59 19.84 -12.97
CA ALA A 205 5.38 20.13 -13.73
C ALA A 205 4.13 19.49 -13.12
N VAL A 206 4.23 18.24 -12.62
CA VAL A 206 3.15 17.57 -11.89
C VAL A 206 2.80 18.33 -10.61
N LEU A 207 3.80 18.73 -9.82
CA LEU A 207 3.56 19.46 -8.57
C LEU A 207 2.93 20.84 -8.80
N LEU A 208 3.36 21.56 -9.84
CA LEU A 208 2.76 22.84 -10.25
C LEU A 208 1.31 22.66 -10.73
N ALA A 209 1.01 21.57 -11.44
CA ALA A 209 -0.37 21.26 -11.83
C ALA A 209 -1.25 21.00 -10.60
N ILE A 210 -0.76 20.26 -9.61
CA ILE A 210 -1.49 20.05 -8.34
C ILE A 210 -1.70 21.39 -7.61
N ALA A 211 -0.66 22.23 -7.52
CA ALA A 211 -0.77 23.56 -6.89
C ALA A 211 -1.88 24.39 -7.55
N LYS A 212 -1.94 24.40 -8.88
CA LYS A 212 -2.97 25.08 -9.66
C LYS A 212 -4.38 24.55 -9.36
N THR A 213 -4.56 23.24 -9.21
CA THR A 213 -5.85 22.63 -8.84
C THR A 213 -6.40 23.19 -7.52
N TYR A 214 -5.51 23.49 -6.57
CA TYR A 214 -5.88 24.07 -5.27
C TYR A 214 -5.79 25.61 -5.24
N GLY A 215 -5.59 26.28 -6.38
CA GLY A 215 -5.51 27.74 -6.46
C GLY A 215 -4.26 28.33 -5.79
N VAL A 216 -3.20 27.55 -5.63
CA VAL A 216 -1.93 28.00 -5.04
C VAL A 216 -1.00 28.51 -6.12
N ALA A 217 -0.63 29.79 -6.03
CA ALA A 217 0.43 30.38 -6.86
C ALA A 217 1.78 30.25 -6.14
N LEU A 218 2.69 29.47 -6.72
CA LEU A 218 4.05 29.36 -6.23
C LEU A 218 4.97 30.35 -6.97
N PRO A 219 6.02 30.86 -6.30
CA PRO A 219 7.04 31.63 -6.98
C PRO A 219 7.70 30.79 -8.10
N PRO A 220 8.13 31.44 -9.19
CA PRO A 220 8.75 30.78 -10.34
C PRO A 220 10.05 30.06 -9.99
#